data_AF-A0A423W5T2-F1
#
_entry.id   AF-A0A423W5T2-F1
#
_cell.length_a   1.000
_cell.length_b   1.000
_cell.length_c   1.000
_cell.angle_alpha   90.00
_cell.angle_beta   90.00
_cell.angle_gamma   90.00
#
_symmetry.space_group_name_H-M   'P 1'
#
loop_
_entity.id
_entity.type
_entity.pdbx_description
1 polymer ?
#
loop_
_entity_poly.entity_id
_entity_poly.type
_entity_poly.pdbx_seq_one_letter_code
_entity_poly.pdbx_strand_id
1 'polypeptide(L)'
;MADKTSKGPFKVIIVGGSIAGLTLANALEKAGIDYVLLEKRDVAPNVGQTIFVLPCTSLVLEQLGISKTLESIAIPLKTREHWAGSGKNGEAKLFCSSDELWRLYEKSQRPVRFVDRYRFLSGLYEGIKDKSRIHTREGIVSFIETENGVTVRTDQGNTFEGSILVGADGVHSETRRQLSLASQEQDPKRSKILGNGFITRYVCLTALSHNHFADEPNRPFLADGVVNNAYHEEEGLGTISCAGTANQLIWSIYIPVDQTEYPSPKYGQEDIDAFVKKYGHVKFCADYSISDVYKTKIGANMIAMEENVLPTKWHSGKRVVLVGDAVHKATANLGMGGNLCIDDVCRLVNGLVPLLKTNDAPSTQELVKVFMEYERAAKPRALFVNRASAFFCGFETMTAWYARVTKLIFPWIPSSLKMMVFSIFDGAAPNLSYLPVPPAKFVA
;
A
#
# COMPACT_ATOMS: atom_id res chain seq x y z
N MET A 1 10.59 -4.88 49.73
CA MET A 1 9.41 -5.02 48.86
C MET A 1 9.20 -3.66 48.22
N ALA A 2 9.66 -3.48 46.98
CA ALA A 2 9.50 -2.22 46.27
C ALA A 2 8.05 -2.08 45.81
N ASP A 3 7.50 -0.91 46.07
CA ASP A 3 6.12 -0.49 45.82
C ASP A 3 5.75 -0.71 44.35
N LYS A 4 4.72 -1.53 44.09
CA LYS A 4 4.06 -1.67 42.79
C LYS A 4 3.24 -0.40 42.54
N THR A 5 3.91 0.72 42.35
CA THR A 5 3.26 1.96 41.92
C THR A 5 2.65 1.73 40.54
N SER A 6 1.35 2.03 40.45
CA SER A 6 0.41 1.81 39.36
C SER A 6 0.97 2.14 37.97
N LYS A 7 1.56 1.18 37.27
CA LYS A 7 1.71 1.27 35.81
C LYS A 7 0.36 0.91 35.19
N GLY A 8 -0.22 1.85 34.45
CA GLY A 8 -1.43 1.61 33.66
C GLY A 8 -1.24 0.50 32.63
N PRO A 9 -2.33 0.02 31.99
CA PRO A 9 -2.27 -1.06 31.01
C PRO A 9 -1.32 -0.73 29.85
N PHE A 10 -0.70 -1.75 29.25
CA PHE A 10 0.19 -1.58 28.10
C PHE A 10 -0.55 -0.89 26.95
N LYS A 11 -0.05 0.26 26.49
CA LYS A 11 -0.71 1.10 25.49
C LYS A 11 0.18 1.37 24.29
N VAL A 12 -0.37 1.18 23.09
CA VAL A 12 0.29 1.48 21.81
C VAL A 12 -0.18 2.84 21.29
N ILE A 13 0.75 3.76 21.03
CA ILE A 13 0.45 4.96 20.25
C ILE A 13 0.72 4.64 18.78
N ILE A 14 -0.29 4.75 17.93
CA ILE A 14 -0.20 4.56 16.48
C ILE A 14 -0.21 5.95 15.83
N VAL A 15 0.77 6.24 14.98
CA VAL A 15 0.79 7.48 14.19
C VAL A 15 0.51 7.15 12.73
N GLY A 16 -0.59 7.66 12.19
CA GLY A 16 -1.02 7.48 10.80
C GLY A 16 -2.27 6.59 10.68
N GLY A 17 -3.39 7.17 10.26
CA GLY A 17 -4.69 6.53 10.03
C GLY A 17 -4.91 6.05 8.60
N SER A 18 -3.89 5.45 7.98
CA SER A 18 -4.01 4.79 6.67
C SER A 18 -4.05 3.27 6.81
N ILE A 19 -3.63 2.53 5.76
CA ILE A 19 -3.69 1.06 5.71
C ILE A 19 -3.01 0.44 6.93
N ALA A 20 -1.71 0.70 7.14
CA ALA A 20 -0.95 0.10 8.25
C ALA A 20 -1.56 0.44 9.62
N GLY A 21 -1.84 1.72 9.91
CA GLY A 21 -2.32 2.12 11.23
C GLY A 21 -3.75 1.68 11.54
N LEU A 22 -4.68 1.74 10.57
CA LEU A 22 -6.04 1.25 10.80
C LEU A 22 -6.06 -0.28 10.92
N THR A 23 -5.26 -1.00 10.14
CA THR A 23 -5.11 -2.46 10.32
C THR A 23 -4.52 -2.77 11.70
N LEU A 24 -3.51 -2.01 12.16
CA LEU A 24 -2.93 -2.17 13.49
C LEU A 24 -3.95 -1.90 14.59
N ALA A 25 -4.74 -0.83 14.50
CA ALA A 25 -5.81 -0.55 15.46
C ALA A 25 -6.80 -1.71 15.57
N ASN A 26 -7.29 -2.22 14.44
CA ASN A 26 -8.18 -3.39 14.42
C ASN A 26 -7.53 -4.64 15.03
N ALA A 27 -6.27 -4.91 14.70
CA ALA A 27 -5.54 -6.06 15.24
C ALA A 27 -5.34 -5.94 16.77
N LEU A 28 -4.93 -4.78 17.26
CA LEU A 28 -4.77 -4.54 18.70
C LEU A 28 -6.11 -4.63 19.45
N GLU A 29 -7.19 -4.11 18.87
CA GLU A 29 -8.53 -4.21 19.45
C GLU A 29 -9.00 -5.67 19.56
N LYS A 30 -8.76 -6.50 18.52
CA LYS A 30 -9.03 -7.95 18.57
C LYS A 30 -8.17 -8.68 19.60
N ALA A 31 -6.95 -8.19 19.84
CA ALA A 31 -6.05 -8.74 20.85
C ALA A 31 -6.34 -8.25 22.27
N GLY A 32 -7.22 -7.24 22.45
CA GLY A 32 -7.47 -6.61 23.74
C GLY A 32 -6.32 -5.75 24.25
N ILE A 33 -5.44 -5.27 23.36
CA ILE A 33 -4.30 -4.40 23.71
C ILE A 33 -4.75 -2.94 23.61
N ASP A 34 -4.44 -2.13 24.62
CA ASP A 34 -4.83 -0.73 24.63
C ASP A 34 -4.08 0.08 23.56
N TYR A 35 -4.76 1.04 22.94
CA TYR A 35 -4.16 1.85 21.88
C TYR A 35 -4.84 3.20 21.72
N VAL A 36 -4.11 4.13 21.10
CA VAL A 36 -4.63 5.36 20.53
C VAL A 36 -4.07 5.53 19.13
N LEU A 37 -4.87 6.00 18.18
CA LEU A 37 -4.44 6.31 16.82
C LEU A 37 -4.52 7.81 16.59
N LEU A 38 -3.41 8.38 16.12
CA LEU A 38 -3.28 9.79 15.78
C LEU A 38 -3.15 9.92 14.26
N GLU A 39 -4.11 10.57 13.60
CA GLU A 39 -4.09 10.87 12.17
C GLU A 39 -4.09 12.39 11.97
N LYS A 40 -3.15 12.89 11.18
CA LYS A 40 -2.98 14.32 10.91
C LYS A 40 -4.12 14.96 10.11
N ARG A 41 -4.93 14.15 9.41
CA ARG A 41 -6.07 14.58 8.59
C ARG A 41 -7.34 13.88 9.06
N ASP A 42 -8.37 13.92 8.22
CA ASP A 42 -9.53 13.05 8.37
C ASP A 42 -9.17 11.62 7.90
N VAL A 43 -9.77 10.59 8.51
CA VAL A 43 -9.57 9.20 8.11
C VAL A 43 -10.27 8.94 6.77
N ALA A 44 -9.64 8.14 5.91
CA ALA A 44 -10.16 7.74 4.60
C ALA A 44 -10.58 8.95 3.74
N PRO A 45 -9.64 9.81 3.30
CA PRO A 45 -9.98 10.87 2.36
C PRO A 45 -10.27 10.27 0.97
N ASN A 46 -11.34 10.73 0.32
CA ASN A 46 -11.65 10.34 -1.06
C ASN A 46 -10.82 11.15 -2.05
N VAL A 47 -9.65 10.63 -2.41
CA VAL A 47 -8.65 11.30 -3.27
C VAL A 47 -8.36 10.53 -4.57
N GLY A 48 -9.27 9.64 -4.98
CA GLY A 48 -9.14 8.89 -6.24
C GLY A 48 -7.97 7.91 -6.30
N GLN A 49 -7.46 7.46 -5.14
CA GLN A 49 -6.43 6.43 -5.04
C GLN A 49 -7.05 5.04 -4.97
N THR A 50 -6.27 4.04 -5.36
CA THR A 50 -6.76 2.65 -5.47
C THR A 50 -5.86 1.67 -4.75
N ILE A 51 -6.37 0.48 -4.44
CA ILE A 51 -5.62 -0.60 -3.81
C ILE A 51 -5.92 -1.95 -4.45
N PHE A 52 -4.84 -2.66 -4.77
CA PHE A 52 -4.88 -4.05 -5.18
C PHE A 52 -4.88 -4.93 -3.93
N VAL A 53 -5.92 -5.73 -3.73
CA VAL A 53 -6.09 -6.61 -2.58
C VAL A 53 -5.80 -8.04 -3.00
N LEU A 54 -4.71 -8.59 -2.46
CA LEU A 54 -4.28 -9.96 -2.72
C LEU A 54 -4.93 -10.95 -1.73
N PRO A 55 -4.90 -12.27 -2.03
CA PRO A 55 -5.52 -13.29 -1.18
C PRO A 55 -5.07 -13.23 0.28
N CYS A 56 -3.78 -12.98 0.55
CA CYS A 56 -3.22 -12.85 1.89
C CYS A 56 -3.86 -11.70 2.69
N THR A 57 -4.08 -10.57 2.04
CA THR A 57 -4.76 -9.43 2.68
C THR A 57 -6.24 -9.74 2.88
N SER A 58 -6.89 -10.41 1.92
CA SER A 58 -8.28 -10.86 2.09
C SER A 58 -8.43 -11.76 3.32
N LEU A 59 -7.49 -12.69 3.54
CA LEU A 59 -7.46 -13.54 4.74
C LEU A 59 -7.40 -12.69 6.03
N VAL A 60 -6.51 -11.71 6.09
CA VAL A 60 -6.38 -10.84 7.29
C VAL A 60 -7.66 -10.03 7.51
N LEU A 61 -8.29 -9.51 6.44
CA LEU A 61 -9.58 -8.80 6.55
C LEU A 61 -10.69 -9.70 7.07
N GLU A 62 -10.71 -10.98 6.68
CA GLU A 62 -11.65 -11.98 7.22
C GLU A 62 -11.38 -12.25 8.71
N GLN A 63 -10.11 -12.38 9.13
CA GLN A 63 -9.74 -12.53 10.54
C GLN A 63 -10.19 -11.33 11.38
N LEU A 64 -10.08 -10.12 10.82
CA LEU A 64 -10.55 -8.89 11.47
C LEU A 64 -12.09 -8.77 11.43
N GLY A 65 -12.77 -9.50 10.54
CA GLY A 65 -14.23 -9.46 10.36
C GLY A 65 -14.72 -8.29 9.51
N ILE A 66 -13.87 -7.76 8.63
CA ILE A 66 -14.10 -6.54 7.83
C ILE A 66 -14.35 -6.87 6.34
N SER A 67 -14.20 -8.14 5.95
CA SER A 67 -14.22 -8.55 4.54
C SER A 67 -15.55 -8.29 3.82
N LYS A 68 -16.70 -8.37 4.52
CA LYS A 68 -18.04 -8.21 3.92
C LYS A 68 -18.24 -6.89 3.18
N THR A 69 -17.74 -5.79 3.75
CA THR A 69 -17.86 -4.46 3.13
C THR A 69 -17.15 -4.44 1.79
N LEU A 70 -15.95 -5.01 1.74
CA LEU A 70 -15.16 -5.11 0.50
C LEU A 70 -15.79 -6.07 -0.51
N GLU A 71 -16.27 -7.23 -0.04
CA GLU A 71 -16.93 -8.23 -0.88
C GLU A 71 -18.21 -7.71 -1.56
N SER A 72 -18.95 -6.81 -0.90
CA SER A 72 -20.21 -6.27 -1.44
C SER A 72 -20.03 -5.31 -2.62
N ILE A 73 -18.83 -4.79 -2.84
CA ILE A 73 -18.54 -3.75 -3.83
C ILE A 73 -17.56 -4.21 -4.91
N ALA A 74 -16.72 -5.20 -4.59
CA ALA A 74 -15.58 -5.57 -5.40
C ALA A 74 -15.92 -6.75 -6.31
N ILE A 75 -15.52 -6.62 -7.57
CA ILE A 75 -15.66 -7.65 -8.58
C ILE A 75 -14.34 -8.45 -8.61
N PRO A 76 -14.38 -9.80 -8.50
CA PRO A 76 -13.22 -10.64 -8.68
C PRO A 76 -12.54 -10.41 -10.03
N LEU A 77 -11.23 -10.19 -10.03
CA LEU A 77 -10.45 -10.06 -11.26
C LEU A 77 -10.19 -11.44 -11.86
N LYS A 78 -10.45 -11.57 -13.16
CA LYS A 78 -10.38 -12.83 -13.90
C LYS A 78 -9.31 -12.77 -14.99
N THR A 79 -9.45 -11.80 -15.89
CA THR A 79 -8.66 -11.70 -17.11
C THR A 79 -7.75 -10.49 -17.05
N ARG A 80 -6.50 -10.68 -17.46
CA ARG A 80 -5.53 -9.61 -17.67
C ARG A 80 -5.09 -9.59 -19.12
N GLU A 81 -5.32 -8.46 -19.77
CA GLU A 81 -5.00 -8.24 -21.17
C GLU A 81 -3.85 -7.25 -21.30
N HIS A 82 -2.97 -7.54 -22.25
CA HIS A 82 -1.76 -6.79 -22.50
C HIS A 82 -1.79 -6.24 -23.93
N TRP A 83 -1.77 -4.92 -24.03
CA TRP A 83 -1.98 -4.17 -25.26
C TRP A 83 -0.70 -3.43 -25.67
N ALA A 84 -0.25 -3.62 -26.89
CA ALA A 84 0.74 -2.73 -27.47
C ALA A 84 0.07 -1.39 -27.74
N GLY A 85 0.69 -0.29 -27.29
CA GLY A 85 0.21 1.05 -27.56
C GLY A 85 0.00 1.31 -29.05
N SER A 86 -0.86 2.28 -29.34
CA SER A 86 -1.10 2.80 -30.68
C SER A 86 0.19 3.41 -31.23
N GLY A 87 1.03 2.61 -31.89
CA GLY A 87 2.20 3.14 -32.62
C GLY A 87 1.76 4.01 -33.80
N LYS A 88 2.66 4.27 -34.77
CA LYS A 88 2.40 5.11 -35.97
C LYS A 88 1.05 4.91 -36.71
N ASN A 89 0.42 3.73 -36.60
CA ASN A 89 -0.84 3.42 -37.26
C ASN A 89 -2.09 3.78 -36.44
N GLY A 90 -1.94 4.31 -35.21
CA GLY A 90 -3.06 4.75 -34.36
C GLY A 90 -3.89 3.65 -33.69
N GLU A 91 -3.57 2.37 -33.95
CA GLU A 91 -4.32 1.22 -33.41
C GLU A 91 -3.54 0.52 -32.29
N ALA A 92 -4.18 0.38 -31.12
CA ALA A 92 -3.68 -0.46 -30.05
C ALA A 92 -3.96 -1.94 -30.36
N LYS A 93 -2.98 -2.82 -30.11
CA LYS A 93 -3.07 -4.24 -30.48
C LYS A 93 -2.91 -5.14 -29.26
N LEU A 94 -3.92 -5.97 -28.99
CA LEU A 94 -3.83 -7.05 -28.00
C LEU A 94 -2.74 -8.04 -28.44
N PHE A 95 -1.75 -8.28 -27.59
CA PHE A 95 -0.69 -9.26 -27.88
C PHE A 95 -0.64 -10.41 -26.87
N CYS A 96 -1.26 -10.26 -25.70
CA CYS A 96 -1.38 -11.34 -24.72
C CYS A 96 -2.66 -11.16 -23.89
N SER A 97 -3.44 -12.23 -23.74
CA SER A 97 -4.52 -12.34 -22.74
C SER A 97 -4.17 -13.49 -21.80
N SER A 98 -4.42 -13.31 -20.51
CA SER A 98 -3.96 -14.21 -19.47
C SER A 98 -4.96 -14.30 -18.32
N ASP A 99 -5.08 -15.50 -17.75
CA ASP A 99 -5.98 -15.85 -16.65
C ASP A 99 -5.23 -16.00 -15.31
N GLU A 100 -4.07 -15.35 -15.15
CA GLU A 100 -3.18 -15.59 -14.01
C GLU A 100 -3.79 -15.21 -12.67
N LEU A 101 -4.65 -14.18 -12.64
CA LEU A 101 -5.36 -13.76 -11.43
C LEU A 101 -6.47 -14.75 -11.07
N TRP A 102 -7.15 -15.31 -12.08
CA TRP A 102 -8.13 -16.38 -11.89
C TRP A 102 -7.47 -17.65 -11.35
N ARG A 103 -6.33 -18.06 -11.91
CA ARG A 103 -5.57 -19.22 -11.40
C ARG A 103 -5.09 -19.03 -9.97
N LEU A 104 -4.72 -17.80 -9.59
CA LEU A 104 -4.40 -17.49 -8.19
C LEU A 104 -5.64 -17.63 -7.31
N TYR A 105 -6.81 -17.20 -7.78
CA TYR A 105 -8.07 -17.39 -7.07
C TYR A 105 -8.43 -18.87 -6.91
N GLU A 106 -8.30 -19.69 -7.95
CA GLU A 106 -8.54 -21.14 -7.86
C GLU A 106 -7.67 -21.81 -6.79
N LYS A 107 -6.41 -21.38 -6.63
CA LYS A 107 -5.51 -21.92 -5.61
C LYS A 107 -5.77 -21.38 -4.20
N SER A 108 -5.90 -20.07 -4.08
CA SER A 108 -6.01 -19.38 -2.79
C SER A 108 -7.43 -19.38 -2.22
N GLN A 109 -8.42 -19.65 -3.09
CA GLN A 109 -9.85 -19.62 -2.79
C GLN A 109 -10.30 -18.25 -2.22
N ARG A 110 -9.54 -17.18 -2.54
CA ARG A 110 -9.84 -15.77 -2.27
C ARG A 110 -9.43 -14.95 -3.50
N PRO A 111 -10.35 -14.19 -4.13
CA PRO A 111 -10.02 -13.56 -5.39
C PRO A 111 -9.15 -12.33 -5.19
N VAL A 112 -8.37 -12.02 -6.23
CA VAL A 112 -7.71 -10.72 -6.35
C VAL A 112 -8.77 -9.67 -6.66
N ARG A 113 -8.69 -8.53 -5.98
CA ARG A 113 -9.62 -7.40 -6.13
C ARG A 113 -8.85 -6.11 -6.35
N PHE A 114 -9.39 -5.23 -7.18
CA PHE A 114 -8.87 -3.86 -7.32
C PHE A 114 -9.98 -2.89 -7.01
N VAL A 115 -9.82 -2.13 -5.93
CA VAL A 115 -10.88 -1.26 -5.39
C VAL A 115 -10.38 0.14 -5.13
N ASP A 116 -11.32 1.06 -4.99
CA ASP A 116 -11.09 2.38 -4.44
C ASP A 116 -10.52 2.28 -3.01
N ARG A 117 -9.39 2.95 -2.78
CA ARG A 117 -8.69 3.01 -1.48
C ARG A 117 -9.57 3.68 -0.43
N TYR A 118 -10.41 4.63 -0.80
CA TYR A 118 -11.35 5.26 0.12
C TYR A 118 -12.27 4.22 0.76
N ARG A 119 -12.88 3.35 -0.05
CA ARG A 119 -13.79 2.29 0.43
C ARG A 119 -13.05 1.27 1.29
N PHE A 120 -11.83 0.91 0.90
CA PHE A 120 -10.98 0.02 1.69
C PHE A 120 -10.66 0.58 3.08
N LEU A 121 -10.20 1.84 3.14
CA LEU A 121 -9.90 2.53 4.40
C LEU A 121 -11.16 2.75 5.24
N SER A 122 -12.29 3.05 4.60
CA SER A 122 -13.59 3.18 5.28
C SER A 122 -13.98 1.86 5.93
N GLY A 123 -13.82 0.72 5.25
CA GLY A 123 -14.05 -0.60 5.85
C GLY A 123 -13.16 -0.85 7.07
N LEU A 124 -11.86 -0.55 6.99
CA LEU A 124 -10.95 -0.67 8.13
C LEU A 124 -11.34 0.26 9.29
N TYR A 125 -11.69 1.51 9.00
CA TYR A 125 -12.14 2.45 10.01
C TYR A 125 -13.42 1.96 10.67
N GLU A 126 -14.42 1.53 9.89
CA GLU A 126 -15.69 1.01 10.40
C GLU A 126 -15.54 -0.26 11.24
N GLY A 127 -14.54 -1.10 10.94
CA GLY A 127 -14.20 -2.28 11.73
C GLY A 127 -13.80 -2.00 13.19
N ILE A 128 -13.30 -0.79 13.48
CA ILE A 128 -12.90 -0.37 14.82
C ILE A 128 -14.14 -0.09 15.68
N LYS A 129 -14.32 -0.80 16.79
CA LYS A 129 -15.51 -0.61 17.64
C LYS A 129 -15.45 0.69 18.43
N ASP A 130 -14.30 0.99 19.03
CA ASP A 130 -14.13 2.16 19.88
C ASP A 130 -13.53 3.33 19.10
N LYS A 131 -14.39 4.10 18.43
CA LYS A 131 -13.95 5.28 17.66
C LYS A 131 -13.33 6.38 18.53
N SER A 132 -13.55 6.38 19.85
CA SER A 132 -12.97 7.38 20.76
C SER A 132 -11.44 7.31 20.84
N ARG A 133 -10.87 6.17 20.41
CA ARG A 133 -9.42 5.95 20.33
C ARG A 133 -8.78 6.57 19.08
N ILE A 134 -9.58 7.07 18.14
CA ILE A 134 -9.11 7.58 16.85
C ILE A 134 -9.20 9.09 16.86
N HIS A 135 -8.05 9.74 16.97
CA HIS A 135 -7.95 11.19 16.95
C HIS A 135 -7.50 11.66 15.57
N THR A 136 -8.45 12.24 14.83
CA THR A 136 -8.19 12.91 13.55
C THR A 136 -7.70 14.33 13.78
N ARG A 137 -7.02 14.90 12.77
CA ARG A 137 -6.41 16.25 12.86
C ARG A 137 -5.42 16.37 14.02
N GLU A 138 -4.78 15.27 14.37
CA GLU A 138 -3.71 15.17 15.37
C GLU A 138 -2.43 14.72 14.68
N GLY A 139 -1.65 15.66 14.17
CA GLY A 139 -0.36 15.38 13.57
C GLY A 139 0.73 15.31 14.64
N ILE A 140 1.51 14.22 14.71
CA ILE A 140 2.71 14.20 15.57
C ILE A 140 3.68 15.31 15.16
N VAL A 141 4.33 15.96 16.14
CA VAL A 141 5.43 16.91 15.88
C VAL A 141 6.73 16.50 16.59
N SER A 142 6.65 15.73 17.67
CA SER A 142 7.80 15.24 18.43
C SER A 142 7.39 14.15 19.40
N PHE A 143 8.36 13.36 19.87
CA PHE A 143 8.17 12.42 20.98
C PHE A 143 9.40 12.38 21.89
N ILE A 144 9.21 11.92 23.12
CA ILE A 144 10.26 11.65 24.09
C ILE A 144 10.14 10.20 24.53
N GLU A 145 11.25 9.45 24.44
CA GLU A 145 11.32 8.06 24.91
C GLU A 145 11.93 8.01 26.32
N THR A 146 11.34 7.22 27.19
CA THR A 146 11.88 6.87 28.51
C THR A 146 12.08 5.36 28.60
N GLU A 147 12.67 4.87 29.69
CA GLU A 147 12.82 3.44 29.93
C GLU A 147 11.47 2.71 30.06
N ASN A 148 10.39 3.43 30.40
CA ASN A 148 9.09 2.85 30.74
C ASN A 148 7.98 3.20 29.75
N GLY A 149 8.20 4.10 28.81
CA GLY A 149 7.17 4.55 27.89
C GLY A 149 7.65 5.61 26.91
N VAL A 150 6.69 6.19 26.21
CA VAL A 150 6.87 7.25 25.22
C VAL A 150 5.77 8.29 25.37
N THR A 151 6.16 9.55 25.25
CA THR A 151 5.25 10.70 25.29
C THR A 151 5.29 11.39 23.93
N VAL A 152 4.16 11.47 23.25
CA VAL A 152 3.99 12.10 21.94
C VAL A 152 3.33 13.46 22.10
N ARG A 153 3.85 14.46 21.40
CA ARG A 153 3.22 15.79 21.27
C ARG A 153 2.72 16.00 19.84
N THR A 154 1.55 16.59 19.72
CA THR A 154 0.90 16.86 18.42
C THR A 154 0.95 18.34 18.04
N ASP A 155 0.59 18.65 16.79
CA ASP A 155 0.47 20.00 16.24
C ASP A 155 -0.67 20.81 16.88
N GLN A 156 -1.63 20.15 17.52
CA GLN A 156 -2.68 20.77 18.34
C GLN A 156 -2.19 21.12 19.75
N GLY A 157 -0.94 20.77 20.11
CA GLY A 157 -0.41 20.93 21.46
C GLY A 157 -0.84 19.84 22.45
N ASN A 158 -1.60 18.84 22.00
CA ASN A 158 -2.02 17.71 22.82
C ASN A 158 -0.85 16.76 23.08
N THR A 159 -0.94 16.04 24.21
CA THR A 159 0.08 15.08 24.64
C THR A 159 -0.56 13.71 24.88
N PHE A 160 0.09 12.67 24.36
CA PHE A 160 -0.35 11.28 24.48
C PHE A 160 0.77 10.44 25.06
N GLU A 161 0.47 9.69 26.12
CA GLU A 161 1.40 8.76 26.76
C GLU A 161 1.06 7.31 26.42
N GLY A 162 2.09 6.49 26.25
CA GLY A 162 1.96 5.08 25.95
C GLY A 162 3.23 4.28 26.24
N SER A 163 3.15 2.97 26.10
CA SER A 163 4.25 2.03 26.34
C SER A 163 5.19 1.94 25.14
N ILE A 164 4.65 2.05 23.91
CA ILE A 164 5.40 2.09 22.65
C ILE A 164 4.75 3.06 21.65
N LEU A 165 5.55 3.51 20.69
CA LEU A 165 5.12 4.30 19.53
C LEU A 165 5.33 3.50 18.25
N VAL A 166 4.30 3.37 17.43
CA VAL A 166 4.36 2.76 16.10
C VAL A 166 4.13 3.83 15.05
N GLY A 167 5.19 4.20 14.33
CA GLY A 167 5.13 5.10 13.19
C GLY A 167 4.62 4.38 11.95
N ALA A 168 3.35 4.60 11.63
CA ALA A 168 2.62 4.09 10.46
C ALA A 168 2.19 5.24 9.52
N ASP A 169 2.92 6.36 9.57
CA ASP A 169 2.62 7.67 8.99
C ASP A 169 3.15 7.85 7.55
N GLY A 170 3.45 6.73 6.89
CA GLY A 170 3.68 6.62 5.46
C GLY A 170 4.99 7.23 4.96
N VAL A 171 5.07 7.46 3.65
CA VAL A 171 6.33 7.87 3.00
C VAL A 171 6.87 9.19 3.55
N HIS A 172 6.01 10.11 3.97
CA HIS A 172 6.39 11.38 4.59
C HIS A 172 6.36 11.30 6.13
N SER A 173 6.77 10.15 6.68
CA SER A 173 6.77 9.86 8.11
C SER A 173 7.51 10.92 8.92
N GLU A 174 6.76 11.60 9.78
CA GLU A 174 7.31 12.53 10.76
C GLU A 174 7.99 11.75 11.88
N THR A 175 7.46 10.58 12.24
CA THR A 175 8.10 9.67 13.21
C THR A 175 9.51 9.28 12.74
N ARG A 176 9.67 8.92 11.46
CA ARG A 176 10.97 8.64 10.85
C ARG A 176 11.89 9.87 10.85
N ARG A 177 11.35 11.06 10.55
CA ARG A 177 12.11 12.31 10.58
C ARG A 177 12.67 12.60 11.98
N GLN A 178 11.86 12.42 13.03
CA GLN A 178 12.31 12.58 14.41
C GLN A 178 13.42 11.57 14.77
N LEU A 179 13.33 10.31 14.31
CA LEU A 179 14.41 9.34 14.49
C LEU A 179 15.69 9.69 13.73
N SER A 180 15.57 10.30 12.54
CA SER A 180 16.69 10.84 11.78
C SER A 180 17.41 11.93 12.57
N LEU A 181 16.68 12.91 13.09
CA LEU A 181 17.24 14.00 13.91
C LEU A 181 17.89 13.47 15.19
N ALA A 182 17.21 12.57 15.91
CA ALA A 182 17.73 11.98 17.14
C ALA A 182 19.01 11.14 16.94
N SER A 183 19.31 10.71 15.72
CA SER A 183 20.51 9.93 15.39
C SER A 183 21.64 10.78 14.80
N GLN A 184 21.45 12.09 14.62
CA GLN A 184 22.35 12.94 13.84
C GLN A 184 23.77 13.01 14.41
N GLU A 185 23.90 13.04 15.74
CA GLU A 185 25.20 13.11 16.40
C GLU A 185 25.86 11.74 16.55
N GLN A 186 25.11 10.71 16.96
CA GLN A 186 25.67 9.39 17.26
C GLN A 186 25.87 8.51 16.02
N ASP A 187 25.02 8.66 14.99
CA ASP A 187 25.09 7.90 13.74
C ASP A 187 24.63 8.77 12.55
N PRO A 188 25.50 9.67 12.05
CA PRO A 188 25.18 10.58 10.94
C PRO A 188 24.77 9.83 9.67
N LYS A 189 25.31 8.63 9.44
CA LYS A 189 24.99 7.80 8.27
C LYS A 189 23.54 7.32 8.35
N ARG A 190 23.14 6.78 9.50
CA ARG A 190 21.74 6.40 9.76
C ARG A 190 20.80 7.60 9.67
N SER A 191 21.19 8.73 10.25
CA SER A 191 20.41 9.97 10.20
C SER A 191 20.09 10.36 8.74
N LYS A 192 21.10 10.39 7.86
CA LYS A 192 20.91 10.69 6.43
C LYS A 192 20.00 9.69 5.73
N ILE A 193 20.15 8.38 6.00
CA ILE A 193 19.32 7.34 5.38
C ILE A 193 17.85 7.44 5.84
N LEU A 194 17.60 7.71 7.12
CA LEU A 194 16.23 7.89 7.62
C LEU A 194 15.59 9.17 7.05
N GLY A 195 16.36 10.25 6.88
CA GLY A 195 15.88 11.53 6.37
C GLY A 195 15.60 11.53 4.87
N ASN A 196 16.50 10.95 4.07
CA ASN A 196 16.53 11.12 2.62
C ASN A 196 16.66 9.79 1.84
N GLY A 197 16.47 8.65 2.50
CA GLY A 197 16.75 7.34 1.91
C GLY A 197 15.81 6.92 0.78
N PHE A 198 14.73 7.65 0.48
CA PHE A 198 13.86 7.34 -0.65
C PHE A 198 14.29 8.07 -1.91
N ILE A 199 14.00 7.47 -3.07
CA ILE A 199 14.19 8.07 -4.38
C ILE A 199 12.89 8.02 -5.17
N THR A 200 12.76 8.84 -6.19
CA THR A 200 11.66 8.78 -7.15
C THR A 200 12.22 8.66 -8.56
N ARG A 201 11.75 7.66 -9.31
CA ARG A 201 12.05 7.46 -10.74
C ARG A 201 10.80 7.43 -11.62
N TYR A 202 9.63 7.41 -10.98
CA TYR A 202 8.35 7.36 -11.66
C TYR A 202 7.34 8.28 -10.97
N VAL A 203 6.43 8.80 -11.76
CA VAL A 203 5.23 9.52 -11.32
C VAL A 203 4.02 8.68 -11.73
N CYS A 204 3.00 8.65 -10.89
CA CYS A 204 1.73 7.99 -11.17
C CYS A 204 0.63 9.03 -11.30
N LEU A 205 -0.03 9.09 -12.45
CA LEU A 205 -1.36 9.68 -12.55
C LEU A 205 -2.38 8.56 -12.32
N THR A 206 -3.12 8.61 -11.22
CA THR A 206 -4.13 7.62 -10.85
C THR A 206 -5.49 8.28 -10.69
N ALA A 207 -6.54 7.57 -11.09
CA ALA A 207 -7.89 8.11 -11.06
C ALA A 207 -8.95 7.01 -11.00
N LEU A 208 -10.14 7.46 -10.60
CA LEU A 208 -11.37 6.70 -10.62
C LEU A 208 -12.33 7.40 -11.58
N SER A 209 -12.93 6.65 -12.50
CA SER A 209 -13.94 7.13 -13.45
C SER A 209 -15.19 6.26 -13.41
N HIS A 210 -16.30 6.76 -13.94
CA HIS A 210 -17.42 5.89 -14.28
C HIS A 210 -17.04 5.00 -15.46
N ASN A 211 -17.40 3.72 -15.40
CA ASN A 211 -17.09 2.73 -16.44
C ASN A 211 -18.09 2.81 -17.61
N HIS A 212 -18.17 3.96 -18.28
CA HIS A 212 -18.93 4.15 -19.51
C HIS A 212 -18.44 5.40 -20.26
N PHE A 213 -18.69 5.45 -21.56
CA PHE A 213 -18.43 6.67 -22.34
C PHE A 213 -19.37 7.80 -21.91
N ALA A 214 -18.90 9.04 -21.97
CA ALA A 214 -19.71 10.21 -21.59
C ALA A 214 -21.00 10.33 -22.44
N ASP A 215 -20.89 10.04 -23.73
CA ASP A 215 -21.99 10.15 -24.70
C ASP A 215 -22.78 8.83 -24.87
N GLU A 216 -22.28 7.71 -24.33
CA GLU A 216 -22.91 6.39 -24.40
C GLU A 216 -22.95 5.72 -23.00
N PRO A 217 -23.84 6.15 -22.08
CA PRO A 217 -23.81 5.69 -20.68
C PRO A 217 -24.08 4.20 -20.47
N ASN A 218 -24.61 3.50 -21.48
CA ASN A 218 -24.86 2.05 -21.45
C ASN A 218 -23.73 1.21 -22.04
N ARG A 219 -22.71 1.86 -22.63
CA ARG A 219 -21.56 1.18 -23.23
C ARG A 219 -20.38 1.27 -22.26
N PRO A 220 -20.00 0.19 -21.58
CA PRO A 220 -18.86 0.22 -20.68
C PRO A 220 -17.55 0.37 -21.45
N PHE A 221 -16.53 0.96 -20.82
CA PHE A 221 -15.17 0.95 -21.36
C PHE A 221 -14.59 -0.45 -21.31
N LEU A 222 -14.76 -1.12 -20.17
CA LEU A 222 -14.13 -2.41 -19.88
C LEU A 222 -15.14 -3.36 -19.23
N ALA A 223 -15.12 -4.64 -19.61
CA ALA A 223 -15.97 -5.65 -18.99
C ALA A 223 -15.55 -5.90 -17.53
N ASP A 224 -16.54 -6.19 -16.69
CA ASP A 224 -16.34 -6.50 -15.27
C ASP A 224 -15.32 -7.64 -15.06
N GLY A 225 -14.39 -7.44 -14.11
CA GLY A 225 -13.34 -8.40 -13.80
C GLY A 225 -12.18 -8.44 -14.78
N VAL A 226 -12.13 -7.54 -15.77
CA VAL A 226 -11.02 -7.41 -16.72
C VAL A 226 -10.05 -6.30 -16.29
N VAL A 227 -8.76 -6.55 -16.53
CA VAL A 227 -7.66 -5.59 -16.37
C VAL A 227 -6.94 -5.43 -17.70
N ASN A 228 -6.79 -4.21 -18.17
CA ASN A 228 -5.96 -3.86 -19.32
C ASN A 228 -4.65 -3.24 -18.85
N ASN A 229 -3.53 -3.77 -19.32
CA ASN A 229 -2.22 -3.13 -19.27
C ASN A 229 -1.81 -2.73 -20.69
N ALA A 230 -1.48 -1.47 -20.93
CA ALA A 230 -0.95 -1.04 -22.22
C ALA A 230 0.47 -0.46 -22.11
N TYR A 231 1.26 -0.73 -23.16
CA TYR A 231 2.70 -0.51 -23.22
C TYR A 231 3.03 0.45 -24.36
N HIS A 232 3.37 1.70 -24.02
CA HIS A 232 3.52 2.81 -24.96
C HIS A 232 4.99 3.15 -25.17
N GLU A 233 5.61 2.45 -26.12
CA GLU A 233 7.04 2.55 -26.38
C GLU A 233 7.46 3.91 -26.97
N GLU A 234 6.64 4.51 -27.84
CA GLU A 234 6.95 5.80 -28.45
C GLU A 234 6.83 6.94 -27.43
N GLU A 235 5.83 6.88 -26.56
CA GLU A 235 5.57 7.87 -25.52
C GLU A 235 6.41 7.65 -24.25
N GLY A 236 6.93 6.42 -24.04
CA GLY A 236 7.66 6.02 -22.84
C GLY A 236 6.75 5.89 -21.61
N LEU A 237 5.51 5.42 -21.78
CA LEU A 237 4.50 5.36 -20.73
C LEU A 237 3.93 3.95 -20.57
N GLY A 238 3.48 3.63 -19.36
CA GLY A 238 2.69 2.42 -19.09
C GLY A 238 1.32 2.80 -18.57
N THR A 239 0.27 2.12 -19.01
CA THR A 239 -1.09 2.35 -18.51
C THR A 239 -1.71 1.08 -17.96
N ILE A 240 -2.58 1.23 -16.96
CA ILE A 240 -3.45 0.17 -16.46
C ILE A 240 -4.87 0.72 -16.34
N SER A 241 -5.87 -0.05 -16.75
CA SER A 241 -7.28 0.20 -16.44
C SER A 241 -7.96 -1.08 -15.98
N CYS A 242 -8.90 -0.99 -15.06
CA CYS A 242 -9.50 -2.13 -14.38
C CYS A 242 -10.95 -1.86 -14.01
N ALA A 243 -11.82 -2.81 -14.38
CA ALA A 243 -13.23 -2.85 -13.97
C ALA A 243 -13.42 -3.80 -12.78
N GLY A 244 -12.78 -3.47 -11.66
CA GLY A 244 -12.81 -4.27 -10.42
C GLY A 244 -13.88 -3.85 -9.42
N THR A 245 -14.71 -2.86 -9.76
CA THR A 245 -15.80 -2.33 -8.92
C THR A 245 -16.97 -1.96 -9.83
N ALA A 246 -18.20 -2.31 -9.44
CA ALA A 246 -19.37 -2.12 -10.28
C ALA A 246 -19.52 -0.65 -10.74
N ASN A 247 -19.74 -0.47 -12.06
CA ASN A 247 -19.88 0.84 -12.72
C ASN A 247 -18.68 1.79 -12.58
N GLN A 248 -17.53 1.29 -12.14
CA GLN A 248 -16.33 2.11 -11.93
C GLN A 248 -15.13 1.55 -12.70
N LEU A 249 -14.35 2.45 -13.28
CA LEU A 249 -13.09 2.16 -13.95
C LEU A 249 -11.97 2.79 -13.13
N ILE A 250 -11.12 1.94 -12.58
CA ILE A 250 -9.86 2.35 -11.94
C ILE A 250 -8.81 2.42 -13.01
N TRP A 251 -8.04 3.51 -13.09
CA TRP A 251 -6.94 3.58 -14.03
C TRP A 251 -5.74 4.34 -13.46
N SER A 252 -4.55 3.93 -13.90
CA SER A 252 -3.28 4.53 -13.53
C SER A 252 -2.34 4.58 -14.72
N ILE A 253 -1.48 5.59 -14.72
CA ILE A 253 -0.48 5.82 -15.75
C ILE A 253 0.87 6.02 -15.07
N TYR A 254 1.84 5.23 -15.49
CA TYR A 254 3.21 5.25 -14.97
C TYR A 254 4.08 6.06 -15.93
N ILE A 255 4.72 7.08 -15.37
CA ILE A 255 5.45 8.12 -16.10
C ILE A 255 6.89 8.09 -15.59
N PRO A 256 7.87 7.61 -16.36
CA PRO A 256 9.28 7.71 -16.01
C PRO A 256 9.70 9.17 -15.87
N VAL A 257 10.51 9.47 -14.86
CA VAL A 257 11.13 10.78 -14.65
C VAL A 257 12.61 10.59 -14.32
N ASP A 258 13.39 11.66 -14.48
CA ASP A 258 14.75 11.69 -13.96
C ASP A 258 14.74 11.42 -12.46
N GLN A 259 15.73 10.67 -11.99
CA GLN A 259 15.78 10.28 -10.60
C GLN A 259 15.92 11.51 -9.70
N THR A 260 14.97 11.69 -8.77
CA THR A 260 15.03 12.74 -7.74
C THR A 260 15.26 12.16 -6.35
N GLU A 261 16.01 12.86 -5.51
CA GLU A 261 16.13 12.54 -4.09
C GLU A 261 14.88 12.94 -3.31
N TYR A 262 14.67 12.34 -2.14
CA TYR A 262 13.61 12.72 -1.21
C TYR A 262 13.97 14.04 -0.48
N PRO A 263 13.00 14.97 -0.25
CA PRO A 263 11.57 14.88 -0.54
C PRO A 263 11.24 15.02 -2.03
N SER A 264 10.31 14.21 -2.50
CA SER A 264 9.96 14.18 -3.92
C SER A 264 9.06 15.34 -4.33
N PRO A 265 9.04 15.70 -5.63
CA PRO A 265 8.17 16.75 -6.15
C PRO A 265 6.70 16.48 -5.85
N LYS A 266 5.95 17.56 -5.66
CA LYS A 266 4.49 17.53 -5.55
C LYS A 266 3.88 17.94 -6.87
N TYR A 267 2.77 17.30 -7.22
CA TYR A 267 2.03 17.57 -8.45
C TYR A 267 0.63 18.09 -8.10
N GLY A 268 0.15 19.04 -8.88
CA GLY A 268 -1.15 19.67 -8.74
C GLY A 268 -2.05 19.41 -9.95
N GLN A 269 -3.22 20.06 -9.96
CA GLN A 269 -4.20 19.94 -11.04
C GLN A 269 -3.65 20.43 -12.37
N GLU A 270 -2.81 21.47 -12.37
CA GLU A 270 -2.16 21.99 -13.58
C GLU A 270 -1.27 20.95 -14.27
N ASP A 271 -0.53 20.15 -13.49
CA ASP A 271 0.29 19.05 -14.01
C ASP A 271 -0.57 17.95 -14.66
N ILE A 272 -1.70 17.62 -14.03
CA ILE A 272 -2.66 16.65 -14.54
C ILE A 272 -3.24 17.13 -15.87
N ASP A 273 -3.71 18.38 -15.91
CA ASP A 273 -4.34 18.94 -17.12
C ASP A 273 -3.32 19.09 -18.27
N ALA A 274 -2.08 19.49 -17.97
CA ALA A 274 -0.99 19.50 -18.94
C ALA A 274 -0.69 18.09 -19.48
N PHE A 275 -0.66 17.08 -18.60
CA PHE A 275 -0.46 15.69 -18.99
C PHE A 275 -1.59 15.18 -19.90
N VAL A 276 -2.86 15.38 -19.51
CA VAL A 276 -4.02 14.95 -20.28
C VAL A 276 -4.09 15.68 -21.61
N LYS A 277 -3.75 16.98 -21.66
CA LYS A 277 -3.66 17.73 -22.92
C LYS A 277 -2.63 17.13 -23.88
N LYS A 278 -1.48 16.68 -23.36
CA LYS A 278 -0.39 16.12 -24.16
C LYS A 278 -0.66 14.67 -24.59
N TYR A 279 -1.08 13.83 -23.67
CA TYR A 279 -1.20 12.38 -23.84
C TYR A 279 -2.63 11.88 -23.93
N GLY A 280 -3.63 12.77 -24.00
CA GLY A 280 -5.03 12.40 -24.01
C GLY A 280 -5.44 11.44 -25.14
N HIS A 281 -4.68 11.37 -26.22
CA HIS A 281 -4.88 10.46 -27.35
C HIS A 281 -4.41 9.02 -27.09
N VAL A 282 -3.55 8.82 -26.07
CA VAL A 282 -2.97 7.51 -25.74
C VAL A 282 -4.08 6.56 -25.30
N LYS A 283 -4.06 5.34 -25.85
CA LYS A 283 -5.11 4.35 -25.69
C LYS A 283 -4.82 3.32 -24.60
N PHE A 284 -5.84 2.88 -23.85
CA PHE A 284 -5.71 1.73 -22.94
C PHE A 284 -5.92 0.39 -23.65
N CYS A 285 -6.72 0.39 -24.72
CA CYS A 285 -7.00 -0.75 -25.59
C CYS A 285 -7.48 -0.24 -26.96
N ALA A 286 -8.07 -1.07 -27.82
CA ALA A 286 -8.59 -0.61 -29.11
C ALA A 286 -9.66 0.51 -28.98
N ASP A 287 -10.46 0.46 -27.92
CA ASP A 287 -11.75 1.15 -27.84
C ASP A 287 -11.73 2.55 -27.20
N TYR A 288 -10.82 2.82 -26.25
CA TYR A 288 -10.84 4.07 -25.48
C TYR A 288 -9.45 4.61 -25.11
N SER A 289 -9.41 5.94 -24.94
CA SER A 289 -8.22 6.73 -24.63
C SER A 289 -8.22 7.33 -23.23
N ILE A 290 -7.09 7.94 -22.84
CA ILE A 290 -6.97 8.76 -21.63
C ILE A 290 -8.04 9.86 -21.61
N SER A 291 -8.28 10.55 -22.73
CA SER A 291 -9.28 11.62 -22.77
C SER A 291 -10.68 11.09 -22.49
N ASP A 292 -11.01 9.91 -23.00
CA ASP A 292 -12.35 9.33 -22.85
C ASP A 292 -12.62 8.99 -21.38
N VAL A 293 -11.68 8.32 -20.72
CA VAL A 293 -11.84 7.97 -19.30
C VAL A 293 -11.72 9.20 -18.38
N TYR A 294 -10.97 10.24 -18.77
CA TYR A 294 -10.81 11.45 -17.98
C TYR A 294 -12.08 12.33 -17.99
N LYS A 295 -12.88 12.27 -19.06
CA LYS A 295 -14.18 12.96 -19.14
C LYS A 295 -15.19 12.48 -18.10
N THR A 296 -15.14 11.21 -17.71
CA THR A 296 -16.06 10.59 -16.74
C THR A 296 -15.42 10.39 -15.36
N LYS A 297 -14.32 11.09 -15.07
CA LYS A 297 -13.61 10.98 -13.79
C LYS A 297 -14.49 11.41 -12.61
N ILE A 298 -14.39 10.65 -11.54
CA ILE A 298 -14.88 10.98 -10.20
C ILE A 298 -13.78 11.73 -9.43
N GLY A 299 -12.52 11.31 -9.58
CA GLY A 299 -11.37 11.96 -8.98
C GLY A 299 -10.06 11.49 -9.61
N ALA A 300 -9.07 12.36 -9.63
CA ALA A 300 -7.74 12.08 -10.18
C ALA A 300 -6.67 12.70 -9.29
N ASN A 301 -5.50 12.06 -9.23
CA ASN A 301 -4.37 12.53 -8.45
C ASN A 301 -3.06 12.14 -9.14
N MET A 302 -2.06 13.01 -9.06
CA MET A 302 -0.72 12.75 -9.56
C MET A 302 0.28 12.73 -8.40
N ILE A 303 1.04 11.63 -8.29
CA ILE A 303 1.94 11.41 -7.16
C ILE A 303 3.32 10.96 -7.62
N ALA A 304 4.36 11.44 -6.95
CA ALA A 304 5.66 10.80 -6.98
C ALA A 304 5.53 9.35 -6.47
N MET A 305 6.19 8.42 -7.14
CA MET A 305 6.27 7.03 -6.70
C MET A 305 7.59 6.85 -5.97
N GLU A 306 7.67 7.33 -4.74
CA GLU A 306 8.88 7.11 -3.95
C GLU A 306 9.08 5.61 -3.72
N GLU A 307 10.33 5.17 -3.80
CA GLU A 307 10.69 3.77 -3.63
C GLU A 307 12.03 3.66 -2.90
N ASN A 308 12.08 2.74 -1.94
CA ASN A 308 13.29 2.11 -1.39
C ASN A 308 12.86 1.16 -0.26
N VAL A 309 13.78 0.30 0.18
CA VAL A 309 13.71 -0.36 1.48
C VAL A 309 14.85 0.18 2.32
N LEU A 310 14.54 0.90 3.41
CA LEU A 310 15.58 1.54 4.20
C LEU A 310 16.48 0.45 4.84
N PRO A 311 17.81 0.49 4.58
CA PRO A 311 18.72 -0.54 5.07
C PRO A 311 19.01 -0.42 6.58
N THR A 312 18.65 0.70 7.20
CA THR A 312 18.80 0.96 8.63
C THR A 312 17.88 0.09 9.49
N LYS A 313 18.10 0.14 10.81
CA LYS A 313 17.13 -0.35 11.78
C LYS A 313 15.82 0.42 11.67
N TRP A 314 14.71 -0.30 11.76
CA TRP A 314 13.35 0.26 11.67
C TRP A 314 12.77 0.65 13.02
N HIS A 315 13.59 0.69 14.07
CA HIS A 315 13.21 1.05 15.43
C HIS A 315 14.30 1.94 16.05
N SER A 316 13.96 2.71 17.09
CA SER A 316 14.89 3.60 17.79
C SER A 316 16.02 2.86 18.54
N GLY A 317 15.86 1.55 18.75
CA GLY A 317 16.62 0.80 19.74
C GLY A 317 16.04 0.92 21.15
N LYS A 318 14.89 1.59 21.27
CA LYS A 318 14.12 1.78 22.50
C LYS A 318 12.65 1.40 22.25
N ARG A 319 11.70 2.34 22.41
CA ARG A 319 10.24 2.08 22.44
C ARG A 319 9.50 2.57 21.19
N VAL A 320 10.22 2.98 20.15
CA VAL A 320 9.64 3.45 18.86
C VAL A 320 10.01 2.48 17.74
N VAL A 321 9.01 2.09 16.93
CA VAL A 321 9.17 1.24 15.74
C VAL A 321 8.41 1.83 14.55
N LEU A 322 8.91 1.63 13.33
CA LEU A 322 8.31 2.09 12.07
C LEU A 322 7.78 0.90 11.26
N VAL A 323 6.65 1.10 10.58
CA VAL A 323 5.99 0.09 9.72
C VAL A 323 5.51 0.66 8.39
N GLY A 324 5.34 -0.21 7.39
CA GLY A 324 4.83 0.12 6.07
C GLY A 324 5.69 1.11 5.29
N ASP A 325 5.02 1.98 4.53
CA ASP A 325 5.60 3.05 3.71
C ASP A 325 6.57 3.98 4.49
N ALA A 326 6.54 3.98 5.83
CA ALA A 326 7.52 4.71 6.63
C ALA A 326 8.95 4.16 6.45
N VAL A 327 9.14 2.88 6.15
CA VAL A 327 10.48 2.24 6.07
C VAL A 327 10.71 1.44 4.80
N HIS A 328 9.66 1.06 4.09
CA HIS A 328 9.78 0.45 2.78
C HIS A 328 8.62 0.86 1.89
N LYS A 329 8.96 1.29 0.68
CA LYS A 329 7.99 1.68 -0.33
C LYS A 329 8.43 1.13 -1.66
N ALA A 330 7.44 0.70 -2.43
CA ALA A 330 7.64 0.20 -3.77
C ALA A 330 6.78 1.01 -4.74
N THR A 331 7.16 0.98 -6.00
CA THR A 331 6.31 1.47 -7.09
C THR A 331 4.95 0.74 -7.04
N ALA A 332 3.87 1.48 -7.27
CA ALA A 332 2.49 1.02 -7.13
C ALA A 332 2.05 0.00 -8.18
N ASN A 333 2.86 -0.23 -9.21
CA ASN A 333 2.45 -0.90 -10.44
C ASN A 333 2.08 -2.38 -10.28
N LEU A 334 2.73 -3.10 -9.36
CA LEU A 334 2.33 -4.47 -8.99
C LEU A 334 1.23 -4.53 -7.92
N GLY A 335 0.84 -3.40 -7.33
CA GLY A 335 -0.17 -3.34 -6.28
C GLY A 335 0.21 -4.00 -4.95
N MET A 336 1.47 -4.40 -4.75
CA MET A 336 1.89 -5.17 -3.58
C MET A 336 2.17 -4.32 -2.33
N GLY A 337 2.45 -3.03 -2.46
CA GLY A 337 2.86 -2.18 -1.32
C GLY A 337 1.83 -2.07 -0.20
N GLY A 338 0.54 -1.93 -0.54
CA GLY A 338 -0.54 -1.89 0.46
C GLY A 338 -0.70 -3.21 1.21
N ASN A 339 -0.55 -4.35 0.52
CA ASN A 339 -0.58 -5.68 1.14
C ASN A 339 0.61 -5.86 2.09
N LEU A 340 1.80 -5.36 1.71
CA LEU A 340 3.00 -5.41 2.53
C LEU A 340 2.88 -4.60 3.83
N CYS A 341 2.13 -3.49 3.81
CA CYS A 341 1.79 -2.75 5.04
C CYS A 341 1.01 -3.60 6.05
N ILE A 342 0.15 -4.51 5.57
CA ILE A 342 -0.66 -5.40 6.42
C ILE A 342 0.18 -6.57 6.92
N ASP A 343 1.12 -7.08 6.09
CA ASP A 343 2.12 -8.06 6.51
C ASP A 343 2.92 -7.58 7.72
N ASP A 344 3.39 -6.33 7.70
CA ASP A 344 4.15 -5.73 8.80
C ASP A 344 3.36 -5.72 10.10
N VAL A 345 2.09 -5.31 10.03
CA VAL A 345 1.19 -5.29 11.18
C VAL A 345 1.05 -6.69 11.75
N CYS A 346 0.81 -7.69 10.91
CA CYS A 346 0.69 -9.07 11.37
C CYS A 346 1.97 -9.53 12.08
N ARG A 347 3.15 -9.24 11.51
CA ARG A 347 4.44 -9.62 12.11
C ARG A 347 4.69 -8.95 13.46
N LEU A 348 4.43 -7.64 13.53
CA LEU A 348 4.60 -6.87 14.76
C LEU A 348 3.65 -7.38 15.86
N VAL A 349 2.37 -7.51 15.54
CA VAL A 349 1.35 -7.94 16.53
C VAL A 349 1.56 -9.40 16.94
N ASN A 350 1.97 -10.28 16.03
CA ASN A 350 2.29 -11.68 16.36
C ASN A 350 3.49 -11.82 17.31
N GLY A 351 4.38 -10.81 17.39
CA GLY A 351 5.42 -10.74 18.41
C GLY A 351 4.95 -10.10 19.72
N LEU A 352 4.10 -9.06 19.64
CA LEU A 352 3.58 -8.36 20.82
C LEU A 352 2.60 -9.20 21.64
N VAL A 353 1.63 -9.86 20.99
CA VAL A 353 0.57 -10.62 21.68
C VAL A 353 1.12 -11.71 22.62
N PRO A 354 2.02 -12.62 22.19
CA PRO A 354 2.55 -13.64 23.10
C PRO A 354 3.40 -13.02 24.23
N LEU A 355 4.16 -11.96 23.96
CA LEU A 355 4.92 -11.25 24.98
C LEU A 355 4.00 -10.70 26.07
N LEU A 356 2.96 -9.97 25.69
CA LEU A 356 2.01 -9.33 26.60
C LEU A 356 1.14 -10.32 27.36
N LYS A 357 0.93 -11.54 26.86
CA LYS A 357 0.28 -12.62 27.64
C LYS A 357 1.10 -13.08 28.84
N THR A 358 2.42 -12.90 28.80
CA THR A 358 3.35 -13.35 29.86
C THR A 358 3.89 -12.19 30.71
N ASN A 359 3.84 -10.97 30.19
CA ASN A 359 4.40 -9.80 30.83
C ASN A 359 3.59 -8.55 30.45
N ASP A 360 2.78 -8.05 31.39
CA ASP A 360 1.93 -6.87 31.18
C ASP A 360 2.73 -5.55 31.12
N ALA A 361 4.01 -5.56 31.50
CA ALA A 361 4.88 -4.39 31.45
C ALA A 361 6.30 -4.73 30.93
N PRO A 362 6.45 -5.08 29.65
CA PRO A 362 7.73 -5.48 29.09
C PRO A 362 8.81 -4.39 29.21
N SER A 363 10.02 -4.85 29.48
CA SER A 363 11.24 -4.04 29.42
C SER A 363 11.50 -3.54 28.00
N THR A 364 12.32 -2.50 27.89
CA THR A 364 12.74 -1.97 26.59
C THR A 364 13.44 -3.04 25.74
N GLN A 365 14.25 -3.90 26.36
CA GLN A 365 15.00 -4.96 25.68
C GLN A 365 14.08 -6.06 25.12
N GLU A 366 13.04 -6.44 25.85
CA GLU A 366 12.03 -7.39 25.36
C GLU A 366 11.28 -6.83 24.14
N LEU A 367 10.89 -5.55 24.19
CA LEU A 367 10.23 -4.87 23.07
C LEU A 367 11.14 -4.74 21.85
N VAL A 368 12.40 -4.37 22.06
CA VAL A 368 13.40 -4.29 21.00
C VAL A 368 13.63 -5.66 20.36
N LYS A 369 13.57 -6.75 21.13
CA LYS A 369 13.63 -8.12 20.57
C LYS A 369 12.47 -8.37 19.60
N VAL A 370 11.24 -8.01 19.98
CA VAL A 370 10.07 -8.09 19.09
C VAL A 370 10.28 -7.26 17.82
N PHE A 371 10.77 -6.02 17.95
CA PHE A 371 11.02 -5.15 16.79
C PHE A 371 12.09 -5.72 15.85
N MET A 372 13.15 -6.31 16.39
CA MET A 372 14.20 -6.95 15.60
C MET A 372 13.70 -8.20 14.87
N GLU A 373 12.84 -9.00 15.49
CA GLU A 373 12.22 -10.17 14.87
C GLU A 373 11.25 -9.77 13.75
N TYR A 374 10.42 -8.75 13.97
CA TYR A 374 9.60 -8.11 12.94
C TYR A 374 10.46 -7.65 11.76
N GLU A 375 11.48 -6.81 11.99
CA GLU A 375 12.34 -6.27 10.93
C GLU A 375 13.02 -7.39 10.13
N ARG A 376 13.57 -8.39 10.83
CA ARG A 376 14.26 -9.53 10.21
C ARG A 376 13.34 -10.31 9.26
N ALA A 377 12.07 -10.47 9.64
CA ALA A 377 11.11 -11.23 8.86
C ALA A 377 10.47 -10.40 7.73
N ALA A 378 10.30 -9.09 7.92
CA ALA A 378 9.66 -8.19 6.95
C ALA A 378 10.62 -7.73 5.82
N LYS A 379 11.88 -7.40 6.16
CA LYS A 379 12.84 -6.78 5.23
C LYS A 379 13.10 -7.59 3.94
N PRO A 380 13.27 -8.94 3.96
CA PRO A 380 13.45 -9.71 2.73
C PRO A 380 12.24 -9.63 1.78
N ARG A 381 11.01 -9.63 2.31
CA ARG A 381 9.79 -9.49 1.52
C ARG A 381 9.66 -8.08 0.93
N ALA A 382 9.97 -7.06 1.72
CA ALA A 382 10.01 -5.69 1.24
C ALA A 382 11.01 -5.52 0.09
N LEU A 383 12.20 -6.13 0.19
CA LEU A 383 13.20 -6.11 -0.88
C LEU A 383 12.74 -6.83 -2.13
N PHE A 384 12.07 -7.98 -1.99
CA PHE A 384 11.46 -8.68 -3.12
C PHE A 384 10.44 -7.79 -3.83
N VAL A 385 9.49 -7.22 -3.08
CA VAL A 385 8.45 -6.35 -3.64
C VAL A 385 9.05 -5.12 -4.31
N ASN A 386 9.99 -4.43 -3.66
CA ASN A 386 10.64 -3.25 -4.21
C ASN A 386 11.38 -3.56 -5.53
N ARG A 387 12.18 -4.63 -5.56
CA ARG A 387 12.91 -5.05 -6.77
C ARG A 387 11.99 -5.52 -7.90
N ALA A 388 10.99 -6.34 -7.58
CA ALA A 388 10.03 -6.81 -8.56
C ALA A 388 9.23 -5.65 -9.14
N SER A 389 8.73 -4.73 -8.30
CA SER A 389 7.93 -3.60 -8.76
C SER A 389 8.77 -2.67 -9.66
N ALA A 390 10.02 -2.37 -9.28
CA ALA A 390 10.94 -1.59 -10.12
C ALA A 390 11.23 -2.26 -11.48
N PHE A 391 11.44 -3.58 -11.50
CA PHE A 391 11.62 -4.35 -12.73
C PHE A 391 10.37 -4.24 -13.62
N PHE A 392 9.20 -4.59 -13.09
CA PHE A 392 7.98 -4.54 -13.88
C PHE A 392 7.57 -3.12 -14.31
N CYS A 393 7.90 -2.10 -13.53
CA CYS A 393 7.62 -0.72 -13.90
C CYS A 393 8.42 -0.33 -15.15
N GLY A 394 9.70 -0.68 -15.22
CA GLY A 394 10.53 -0.45 -16.41
C GLY A 394 10.08 -1.25 -17.64
N PHE A 395 9.47 -2.43 -17.45
CA PHE A 395 8.81 -3.17 -18.52
C PHE A 395 7.52 -2.48 -18.98
N GLU A 396 6.65 -2.07 -18.04
CA GLU A 396 5.37 -1.44 -18.32
C GLU A 396 5.51 -0.09 -19.04
N THR A 397 6.52 0.70 -18.67
CA THR A 397 6.83 1.95 -19.35
C THR A 397 7.69 1.78 -20.60
N MET A 398 8.08 0.54 -20.93
CA MET A 398 8.95 0.20 -22.06
C MET A 398 10.32 0.92 -22.08
N THR A 399 10.76 1.47 -20.94
CA THR A 399 12.01 2.22 -20.83
C THR A 399 13.21 1.35 -20.46
N ALA A 400 12.99 0.16 -19.91
CA ALA A 400 14.07 -0.76 -19.60
C ALA A 400 14.62 -1.43 -20.87
N TRP A 401 15.94 -1.64 -20.92
CA TRP A 401 16.62 -2.25 -22.07
C TRP A 401 16.07 -3.62 -22.47
N TYR A 402 15.57 -4.40 -21.52
CA TYR A 402 15.01 -5.74 -21.75
C TYR A 402 13.54 -5.72 -22.18
N ALA A 403 12.83 -4.59 -22.03
CA ALA A 403 11.37 -4.52 -22.16
C ALA A 403 10.87 -4.99 -23.54
N ARG A 404 11.59 -4.61 -24.61
CA ARG A 404 11.28 -5.02 -26.00
C ARG A 404 11.36 -6.53 -26.17
N VAL A 405 12.41 -7.16 -25.66
CA VAL A 405 12.59 -8.61 -25.71
C VAL A 405 11.52 -9.30 -24.87
N THR A 406 11.28 -8.80 -23.65
CA THR A 406 10.23 -9.33 -22.76
C THR A 406 8.86 -9.28 -23.42
N LYS A 407 8.49 -8.18 -24.08
CA LYS A 407 7.21 -8.03 -24.81
C LYS A 407 7.03 -9.11 -25.90
N LEU A 408 8.09 -9.45 -26.63
CA LEU A 408 8.05 -10.47 -27.68
C LEU A 408 7.83 -11.88 -27.13
N ILE A 409 8.44 -12.20 -25.98
CA ILE A 409 8.32 -13.53 -25.35
C ILE A 409 7.09 -13.63 -24.44
N PHE A 410 6.54 -12.52 -23.95
CA PHE A 410 5.46 -12.49 -22.96
C PHE A 410 4.21 -13.31 -23.32
N PRO A 411 3.74 -13.34 -24.60
CA PRO A 411 2.61 -14.18 -25.00
C PRO A 411 2.88 -15.69 -24.82
N TRP A 412 4.14 -16.09 -24.92
CA TRP A 412 4.58 -17.49 -24.83
C TRP A 412 4.83 -17.95 -23.39
N ILE A 413 4.86 -17.01 -22.43
CA ILE A 413 4.95 -17.31 -21.00
C ILE A 413 3.58 -17.84 -20.54
N PRO A 414 3.48 -19.07 -20.02
CA PRO A 414 2.21 -19.60 -19.51
C PRO A 414 1.64 -18.74 -18.37
N SER A 415 0.32 -18.65 -18.27
CA SER A 415 -0.33 -17.88 -17.19
C SER A 415 -0.01 -18.42 -15.79
N SER A 416 0.29 -19.71 -15.65
CA SER A 416 0.79 -20.29 -14.39
C SER A 416 2.17 -19.75 -13.98
N LEU A 417 3.04 -19.42 -14.94
CA LEU A 417 4.35 -18.80 -14.71
C LEU A 417 4.18 -17.31 -14.39
N LYS A 418 3.28 -16.60 -15.10
CA LYS A 418 2.90 -15.21 -14.78
C LYS A 418 2.34 -15.08 -13.36
N MET A 419 1.51 -16.04 -12.95
CA MET A 419 0.93 -16.10 -11.61
C MET A 419 1.99 -16.22 -10.49
N MET A 420 3.17 -16.80 -10.77
CA MET A 420 4.14 -17.09 -9.71
C MET A 420 4.62 -15.85 -8.94
N VAL A 421 4.72 -14.68 -9.58
CA VAL A 421 5.12 -13.45 -8.87
C VAL A 421 4.15 -13.12 -7.73
N PHE A 422 2.85 -13.30 -7.97
CA PHE A 422 1.81 -13.10 -6.96
C PHE A 422 1.76 -14.26 -5.98
N SER A 423 1.86 -15.51 -6.44
CA SER A 423 1.79 -16.69 -5.58
C SER A 423 2.96 -16.78 -4.60
N ILE A 424 4.18 -16.37 -4.99
CA ILE A 424 5.35 -16.32 -4.10
C ILE A 424 5.15 -15.26 -3.02
N PHE A 425 4.66 -14.08 -3.39
CA PHE A 425 4.33 -13.04 -2.43
C PHE A 425 3.24 -13.52 -1.46
N ASP A 426 2.14 -14.05 -1.99
CA ASP A 426 0.97 -14.49 -1.24
C ASP A 426 1.27 -15.64 -0.27
N GLY A 427 1.93 -16.70 -0.75
CA GLY A 427 2.20 -17.90 0.04
C GLY A 427 3.16 -17.71 1.21
N ALA A 428 3.96 -16.64 1.21
CA ALA A 428 4.86 -16.29 2.32
C ALA A 428 4.35 -15.15 3.21
N ALA A 429 3.10 -14.70 3.01
CA ALA A 429 2.47 -13.68 3.81
C ALA A 429 2.08 -14.21 5.20
N PRO A 430 2.28 -13.44 6.28
CA PRO A 430 1.79 -13.78 7.61
C PRO A 430 0.27 -13.59 7.69
N ASN A 431 -0.34 -14.22 8.68
CA ASN A 431 -1.69 -13.92 9.16
C ASN A 431 -1.63 -13.52 10.64
N LEU A 432 -2.75 -13.12 11.25
CA LEU A 432 -2.83 -12.83 12.67
C LEU A 432 -2.92 -14.15 13.44
N SER A 433 -1.82 -14.57 14.09
CA SER A 433 -1.66 -15.92 14.63
C SER A 433 -2.53 -16.22 15.85
N TYR A 434 -3.04 -15.18 16.51
CA TYR A 434 -3.92 -15.28 17.66
C TYR A 434 -5.41 -15.27 17.29
N LEU A 435 -5.74 -15.19 15.99
CA LEU A 435 -7.09 -15.28 15.46
C LEU A 435 -7.28 -16.55 14.64
N PRO A 436 -8.49 -17.15 14.64
CA PRO A 436 -8.75 -18.32 13.82
C PRO A 436 -8.57 -17.99 12.34
N VAL A 437 -8.14 -18.97 11.54
CA VAL A 437 -8.06 -18.85 10.08
C VAL A 437 -9.41 -19.22 9.49
N PRO A 438 -10.15 -18.28 8.87
CA PRO A 438 -11.44 -18.58 8.28
C PRO A 438 -11.30 -19.56 7.11
N PRO A 439 -12.27 -20.47 6.92
CA PRO A 439 -12.26 -21.39 5.79
C PRO A 439 -12.33 -20.59 4.49
N ALA A 440 -11.45 -20.89 3.55
CA ALA A 440 -11.48 -20.27 2.25
C ALA A 440 -12.70 -20.79 1.46
N LYS A 441 -13.32 -19.93 0.64
CA LYS A 441 -14.50 -20.26 -0.15
C LYS A 441 -14.34 -19.76 -1.57
N PHE A 442 -14.27 -20.68 -2.52
CA PHE A 442 -14.42 -20.33 -3.92
C PHE A 442 -15.89 -20.22 -4.27
N VAL A 443 -16.27 -19.02 -4.69
CA VAL A 443 -17.55 -18.73 -5.34
C VAL A 443 -17.23 -18.57 -6.82
N ALA A 444 -17.63 -19.57 -7.61
CA ALA A 444 -17.36 -19.66 -9.04
C ALA A 444 -18.13 -18.59 -9.83
#